data_AF-A0A8T2U7M4-F1
#
_entry.id   AF-A0A8T2U7M4-F1
#
_cell.length_a   1.000
_cell.length_b   1.000
_cell.length_c   1.000
_cell.angle_alpha   90.00
_cell.angle_beta   90.00
_cell.angle_gamma   90.00
#
_symmetry.space_group_name_H-M   'P 1'
#
loop_
_entity.id
_entity.type
_entity.pdbx_description
1 polymer ?
#
loop_
_entity_poly.entity_id
_entity_poly.type
_entity_poly.pdbx_seq_one_letter_code
_entity_poly.pdbx_strand_id
1 'polypeptide(L)'
;MMIYFKGSQYHVIPGNHDIGDYYQITDTLLQQFTDSFPSLDEMGNSFFVLRNISFVSLNAMALACDHCSMHNSMKVAVEGYKIALQQAEPDDMYMSIEENQSADRHRHSIQDSSAGPVLLTHLPLYREDESVCGSLDIPICAPWHEVEGGCIHLLELSKKSSGHYKRQNYRKNIDMLSLNTTNYLLSALKPRLVLSAHAHRFCSRLLDTGTREVTVSTFTWRNRDDPSFLLVQFYKDGSYDIQQCFLVRESVVVLLHLFQGILLFVLLVFGGHRCWKLRKSNKLHLKS
;
A
#
# COMPACT_ATOMS: atom_id res chain seq x y z
N MET A 1 -4.24 -4.00 3.86
CA MET A 1 -3.89 -3.52 2.48
C MET A 1 -4.94 -4.04 1.50
N MET A 2 -5.42 -3.23 0.55
CA MET A 2 -6.40 -3.63 -0.47
C MET A 2 -5.83 -3.41 -1.87
N ILE A 3 -6.04 -4.36 -2.77
CA ILE A 3 -5.46 -4.37 -4.12
C ILE A 3 -6.58 -4.60 -5.13
N TYR A 4 -6.69 -3.69 -6.09
CA TYR A 4 -7.66 -3.80 -7.16
C TYR A 4 -6.97 -4.16 -8.47
N PHE A 5 -7.48 -5.19 -9.15
CA PHE A 5 -7.08 -5.54 -10.50
C PHE A 5 -8.20 -5.17 -11.46
N LYS A 6 -7.87 -4.47 -12.54
CA LYS A 6 -8.85 -4.03 -13.54
C LYS A 6 -9.62 -5.23 -14.09
N GLY A 7 -10.93 -5.26 -13.82
CA GLY A 7 -11.84 -6.33 -14.27
C GLY A 7 -11.82 -7.60 -13.41
N SER A 8 -11.29 -7.56 -12.19
CA SER A 8 -11.33 -8.66 -11.21
C SER A 8 -11.92 -8.21 -9.88
N GLN A 9 -12.15 -9.18 -8.98
CA GLN A 9 -12.37 -8.90 -7.57
C GLN A 9 -11.13 -8.26 -6.93
N TYR A 10 -11.34 -7.46 -5.89
CA TYR A 10 -10.25 -6.92 -5.10
C TYR A 10 -9.71 -8.01 -4.17
N HIS A 11 -8.40 -7.96 -3.90
CA HIS A 11 -7.74 -8.80 -2.92
C HIS A 11 -7.39 -7.97 -1.70
N VAL A 12 -7.42 -8.59 -0.53
CA VAL A 12 -7.11 -7.91 0.73
C VAL A 12 -6.05 -8.66 1.52
N ILE A 13 -5.38 -7.94 2.40
CA ILE A 13 -4.38 -8.46 3.33
C ILE A 13 -4.69 -7.84 4.68
N PRO A 14 -4.84 -8.64 5.74
CA PRO A 14 -5.10 -8.10 7.07
C PRO A 14 -3.91 -7.25 7.54
N GLY A 15 -4.23 -6.12 8.16
CA GLY A 15 -3.30 -5.28 8.89
C GLY A 15 -3.60 -5.25 10.39
N ASN A 16 -2.79 -4.48 11.12
CA ASN A 16 -2.93 -4.32 12.57
C ASN A 16 -4.26 -3.68 13.00
N HIS A 17 -4.88 -2.87 12.12
CA HIS A 17 -6.20 -2.27 12.38
C HIS A 17 -7.37 -3.22 12.11
N ASP A 18 -7.11 -4.36 11.47
CA ASP A 18 -8.13 -5.35 11.14
C ASP A 18 -8.18 -6.46 12.20
N ILE A 19 -7.03 -7.01 12.56
CA ILE A 19 -6.91 -8.19 13.46
C ILE A 19 -6.03 -7.95 14.69
N GLY A 20 -5.54 -6.71 14.89
CA GLY A 20 -4.63 -6.34 15.97
C GLY A 20 -3.15 -6.52 15.62
N ASP A 21 -2.27 -5.95 16.45
CA ASP A 21 -0.84 -6.27 16.42
C ASP A 21 -0.61 -7.76 16.73
N TYR A 22 0.60 -8.26 16.48
CA TYR A 22 0.93 -9.69 16.63
C TYR A 22 0.58 -10.29 18.02
N TYR A 23 0.56 -9.48 19.08
CA TYR A 23 0.26 -9.89 20.45
C TYR A 23 -1.22 -9.72 20.84
N GLN A 24 -2.05 -9.19 19.94
CA GLN A 24 -3.48 -8.93 20.13
C GLN A 24 -4.37 -9.85 19.27
N ILE A 25 -3.79 -10.58 18.32
CA ILE A 25 -4.54 -11.50 17.46
C ILE A 25 -5.18 -12.59 18.32
N THR A 26 -6.45 -12.84 18.05
CA THR A 26 -7.21 -13.97 18.60
C THR A 26 -7.85 -14.74 17.45
N ASP A 27 -8.12 -16.03 17.65
CA ASP A 27 -8.78 -16.87 16.64
C ASP A 27 -10.12 -16.27 16.18
N THR A 28 -10.88 -15.70 17.11
CA THR A 28 -12.15 -15.02 16.81
C THR A 28 -11.98 -13.81 15.88
N LEU A 29 -10.98 -12.95 16.13
CA LEU A 29 -10.73 -11.78 15.28
C LEU A 29 -10.27 -12.20 13.88
N LEU A 30 -9.39 -13.19 13.81
CA LEU A 30 -8.88 -13.70 12.54
C LEU A 30 -10.00 -14.35 11.72
N GLN A 31 -10.81 -15.20 12.35
CA GLN A 31 -11.94 -15.86 11.71
C GLN A 31 -12.99 -14.86 11.21
N GLN A 32 -13.36 -13.87 12.02
CA GLN A 32 -14.31 -12.82 11.58
C GLN A 32 -13.81 -12.08 10.34
N PHE A 33 -12.50 -11.82 10.26
CA PHE A 33 -11.90 -11.19 9.10
C PHE A 33 -11.92 -12.12 7.89
N THR A 34 -11.45 -13.37 8.01
CA THR A 34 -11.36 -14.31 6.89
C THR A 34 -12.72 -14.73 6.36
N ASP A 35 -13.74 -14.86 7.23
CA ASP A 35 -15.14 -15.11 6.83
C ASP A 35 -15.71 -14.00 5.93
N SER A 36 -15.21 -12.78 6.07
CA SER A 36 -15.61 -11.63 5.24
C SER A 36 -14.90 -11.60 3.88
N PHE A 37 -13.81 -12.35 3.71
CA PHE A 37 -12.95 -12.34 2.53
C PHE A 37 -12.63 -13.76 2.04
N PRO A 38 -13.50 -14.37 1.21
CA PRO A 38 -13.40 -15.78 0.80
C PRO A 38 -12.12 -16.16 0.04
N SER A 39 -11.32 -15.19 -0.42
CA SER A 39 -10.04 -15.45 -1.07
C SER A 39 -8.91 -15.79 -0.08
N LEU A 40 -9.14 -15.61 1.22
CA LEU A 40 -8.15 -15.86 2.26
C LEU A 40 -8.27 -17.28 2.82
N ASP A 41 -7.13 -17.86 3.21
CA ASP A 41 -7.10 -19.05 4.05
C ASP A 41 -7.41 -18.72 5.52
N GLU A 42 -7.51 -19.75 6.36
CA GLU A 42 -7.80 -19.63 7.80
C GLU A 42 -6.78 -18.75 8.55
N MET A 43 -5.59 -18.56 7.99
CA MET A 43 -4.51 -17.75 8.56
C MET A 43 -4.47 -16.32 8.01
N GLY A 44 -5.38 -15.97 7.10
CA GLY A 44 -5.42 -14.66 6.46
C GLY A 44 -4.41 -14.48 5.32
N ASN A 45 -3.92 -15.58 4.74
CA ASN A 45 -3.03 -15.57 3.58
C ASN A 45 -3.80 -15.86 2.29
N SER A 46 -3.21 -15.55 1.14
CA SER A 46 -3.74 -16.02 -0.13
C SER A 46 -2.64 -16.22 -1.18
N PHE A 47 -2.87 -17.17 -2.08
CA PHE A 47 -2.06 -17.38 -3.27
C PHE A 47 -2.98 -17.36 -4.49
N PHE A 48 -2.60 -16.58 -5.51
CA PHE A 48 -3.39 -16.46 -6.72
C PHE A 48 -2.51 -16.10 -7.92
N VAL A 49 -2.96 -16.48 -9.12
CA VAL A 49 -2.27 -16.19 -10.37
C VAL A 49 -3.16 -15.31 -11.23
N LEU A 50 -2.64 -14.16 -11.66
CA LEU A 50 -3.33 -13.26 -12.58
C LEU A 50 -2.45 -13.03 -13.80
N ARG A 51 -2.98 -13.38 -14.99
CA ARG A 51 -2.28 -13.16 -16.28
C ARG A 51 -0.83 -13.67 -16.28
N ASN A 52 -0.63 -14.89 -15.78
CA ASN A 52 0.69 -15.55 -15.64
C ASN A 52 1.65 -14.89 -14.64
N ILE A 53 1.11 -14.16 -13.66
CA ILE A 53 1.88 -13.57 -12.57
C ILE A 53 1.34 -14.12 -11.27
N SER A 54 2.21 -14.78 -10.53
CA SER A 54 1.89 -15.34 -9.21
C SER A 54 1.97 -14.26 -8.15
N PHE A 55 0.99 -14.23 -7.26
CA PHE A 55 0.92 -13.35 -6.11
C PHE A 55 0.84 -14.19 -4.84
N VAL A 56 1.66 -13.84 -3.86
CA VAL A 56 1.65 -14.42 -2.52
C VAL A 56 1.33 -13.29 -1.55
N SER A 57 0.18 -13.37 -0.90
CA SER A 57 -0.23 -12.44 0.15
C SER A 57 -0.10 -13.11 1.50
N LEU A 58 0.70 -12.52 2.40
CA LEU A 58 0.94 -13.08 3.74
C LEU A 58 0.41 -12.16 4.83
N ASN A 59 -0.26 -12.75 5.81
CA ASN A 59 -0.66 -12.09 7.04
C ASN A 59 0.59 -11.65 7.83
N ALA A 60 0.90 -10.37 7.74
CA ALA A 60 2.09 -9.79 8.35
C ALA A 60 2.03 -9.79 9.88
N MET A 61 0.82 -9.70 10.47
CA MET A 61 0.65 -9.74 11.92
C MET A 61 0.99 -11.13 12.46
N ALA A 62 0.63 -12.18 11.71
CA ALA A 62 1.02 -13.55 12.00
C ALA A 62 2.55 -13.77 11.87
N LEU A 63 3.16 -13.22 10.81
CA LEU A 63 4.59 -13.28 10.57
C LEU A 63 5.43 -12.52 11.61
N ALA A 64 4.90 -11.41 12.15
CA ALA A 64 5.57 -10.58 13.15
C ALA A 64 5.71 -11.27 14.52
N CYS A 65 4.94 -12.32 14.77
CA CYS A 65 4.98 -13.08 16.01
C CYS A 65 6.18 -14.05 16.07
N ASP A 66 7.40 -13.53 16.17
CA ASP A 66 8.60 -14.38 16.25
C ASP A 66 8.48 -15.45 17.36
N HIS A 67 8.76 -16.70 17.02
CA HIS A 67 8.74 -17.86 17.94
C HIS A 67 7.38 -18.27 18.53
N CYS A 68 6.25 -17.92 17.89
CA CYS A 68 4.94 -18.42 18.30
C CYS A 68 4.37 -19.49 17.35
N SER A 69 3.30 -20.17 17.79
CA SER A 69 2.61 -21.20 17.00
C SER A 69 2.12 -20.67 15.65
N MET A 70 1.53 -19.48 15.64
CA MET A 70 1.03 -18.81 14.45
C MET A 70 2.13 -18.58 13.41
N HIS A 71 3.34 -18.19 13.84
CA HIS A 71 4.49 -18.03 12.95
C HIS A 71 4.97 -19.36 12.38
N ASN A 72 4.92 -20.45 13.16
CA ASN A 72 5.21 -21.78 12.62
C ASN A 72 4.19 -22.20 11.55
N SER A 73 2.90 -21.92 11.75
CA SER A 73 1.86 -22.12 10.73
C SER A 73 2.14 -21.28 9.47
N MET A 74 2.60 -20.03 9.63
CA MET A 74 3.02 -19.19 8.52
C MET A 74 4.20 -19.79 7.73
N LYS A 75 5.19 -20.38 8.40
CA LYS A 75 6.29 -21.07 7.72
C LYS A 75 5.80 -22.26 6.89
N VAL A 76 4.86 -23.04 7.43
CA VAL A 76 4.24 -24.15 6.68
C VAL A 76 3.52 -23.62 5.43
N ALA A 77 2.77 -22.53 5.55
CA ALA A 77 2.11 -21.88 4.41
C ALA A 77 3.13 -21.39 3.35
N VAL A 78 4.21 -20.73 3.78
CA VAL A 78 5.27 -20.24 2.87
C VAL A 78 5.97 -21.37 2.13
N GLU A 79 6.30 -22.49 2.79
CA GLU A 79 6.86 -23.66 2.11
C GLU A 79 5.85 -24.28 1.13
N GLY A 80 4.56 -24.29 1.48
CA GLY A 80 3.49 -24.73 0.57
C GLY A 80 3.43 -23.88 -0.71
N TYR A 81 3.49 -22.55 -0.58
CA TYR A 81 3.52 -21.65 -1.74
C TYR A 81 4.79 -21.78 -2.57
N LYS A 82 5.94 -21.99 -1.93
CA LYS A 82 7.20 -22.25 -2.63
C LYS A 82 7.11 -23.51 -3.51
N ILE A 83 6.50 -24.58 -3.02
CA ILE A 83 6.27 -25.81 -3.81
C ILE A 83 5.29 -25.50 -4.97
N ALA A 84 4.18 -24.81 -4.69
CA ALA A 84 3.21 -24.46 -5.72
C ALA A 84 3.82 -23.58 -6.83
N LEU A 85 4.71 -22.66 -6.48
CA LEU A 85 5.43 -21.82 -7.44
C LEU A 85 6.37 -22.64 -8.34
N GLN A 86 7.04 -23.65 -7.79
CA GLN A 86 7.89 -24.56 -8.57
C GLN A 86 7.09 -25.44 -9.53
N GLN A 87 5.86 -25.81 -9.15
CA GLN A 87 4.95 -26.60 -9.98
C GLN A 87 4.19 -25.77 -11.02
N ALA A 88 4.09 -24.46 -10.82
CA ALA A 88 3.44 -23.54 -11.76
C ALA A 88 4.36 -23.09 -12.91
N GLU A 89 5.64 -23.46 -12.89
CA GLU A 89 6.53 -23.33 -14.03
C GLU A 89 6.01 -24.20 -15.19
N PRO A 90 5.93 -23.68 -16.43
CA PRO A 90 5.26 -24.38 -17.51
C PRO A 90 6.01 -25.66 -17.89
N ASP A 91 5.28 -26.77 -17.93
CA ASP A 91 5.63 -27.97 -18.67
C ASP A 91 6.12 -27.60 -20.08
N ASP A 92 7.21 -28.25 -20.49
CA ASP A 92 7.81 -28.20 -21.81
C ASP A 92 6.77 -28.23 -22.94
N MET A 93 6.58 -27.10 -23.61
CA MET A 93 6.02 -27.05 -24.96
C MET A 93 6.97 -26.29 -25.90
N TYR A 94 8.17 -26.84 -26.08
CA TYR A 94 8.91 -26.66 -27.33
C TYR A 94 8.82 -27.96 -28.11
N MET A 95 7.95 -27.98 -29.13
CA MET A 95 8.08 -28.95 -30.21
C MET A 95 9.48 -28.84 -30.81
N SER A 96 10.12 -29.98 -30.97
CA SER A 96 11.35 -30.15 -31.74
C SER A 96 11.19 -29.59 -33.15
N ILE A 97 11.95 -28.55 -33.47
CA ILE A 97 12.33 -28.25 -34.85
C ILE A 97 13.83 -28.50 -34.93
N GLU A 98 14.19 -29.62 -35.52
CA GLU A 98 15.52 -29.81 -36.12
C GLU A 98 15.66 -28.81 -37.27
N GLU A 99 16.72 -27.98 -37.27
CA GLU A 99 17.66 -27.87 -38.39
C GLU A 99 18.74 -26.79 -38.17
N ASN A 100 20.00 -27.27 -38.28
CA ASN A 100 21.18 -26.69 -38.91
C ASN A 100 21.76 -25.31 -38.54
N GLN A 101 22.95 -25.39 -37.91
CA GLN A 101 24.21 -24.70 -38.24
C GLN A 101 24.18 -23.22 -38.67
N SER A 102 24.69 -22.33 -37.80
CA SER A 102 25.94 -21.56 -38.01
C SER A 102 26.10 -20.47 -36.95
N ALA A 103 27.35 -20.16 -36.62
CA ALA A 103 27.77 -19.37 -35.47
C ALA A 103 27.44 -17.87 -35.60
N ASP A 104 26.89 -17.26 -34.55
CA ASP A 104 27.37 -15.96 -34.07
C ASP A 104 27.12 -15.75 -32.58
N ARG A 105 28.13 -15.19 -31.90
CA ARG A 105 28.23 -15.04 -30.44
C ARG A 105 27.58 -13.73 -30.01
N HIS A 106 26.27 -13.74 -29.76
CA HIS A 106 25.65 -12.78 -28.85
C HIS A 106 24.75 -13.52 -27.86
N ARG A 107 25.34 -13.90 -26.72
CA ARG A 107 24.62 -14.30 -25.50
C ARG A 107 23.87 -13.08 -24.98
N HIS A 108 22.68 -12.81 -25.52
CA HIS A 108 21.62 -12.27 -24.68
C HIS A 108 21.20 -13.42 -23.78
N SER A 109 21.53 -13.32 -22.48
CA SER A 109 20.99 -14.24 -21.50
C SER A 109 19.49 -14.07 -21.47
N ILE A 110 18.78 -14.98 -22.13
CA ILE A 110 17.40 -15.29 -21.82
C ILE A 110 17.45 -15.85 -20.39
N GLN A 111 17.28 -14.97 -19.41
CA GLN A 111 17.28 -15.26 -17.98
C GLN A 111 15.92 -14.88 -17.39
N ASP A 112 14.84 -15.11 -18.14
CA ASP A 112 13.55 -14.48 -17.86
C ASP A 112 12.36 -15.43 -18.05
N SER A 113 12.46 -16.63 -17.48
CA SER A 113 11.37 -17.60 -17.50
C SER A 113 11.01 -18.17 -16.11
N SER A 114 11.46 -17.53 -15.02
CA SER A 114 11.00 -17.85 -13.66
C SER A 114 11.15 -16.62 -12.75
N ALA A 115 10.54 -15.50 -13.13
CA ALA A 115 10.46 -14.37 -12.22
C ALA A 115 9.56 -14.80 -11.03
N GLY A 116 10.09 -14.81 -9.79
CA GLY A 116 9.33 -15.23 -8.61
C GLY A 116 8.05 -14.41 -8.38
N PRO A 117 7.23 -14.75 -7.38
CA PRO A 117 5.93 -14.09 -7.17
C PRO A 117 6.07 -12.61 -6.84
N VAL A 118 4.96 -11.89 -6.94
CA VAL A 118 4.77 -10.62 -6.26
C VAL A 118 4.39 -10.94 -4.82
N LEU A 119 5.23 -10.55 -3.86
CA LEU A 119 4.95 -10.71 -2.44
C LEU A 119 4.19 -9.48 -1.93
N LEU A 120 3.09 -9.74 -1.24
CA LEU A 120 2.24 -8.72 -0.66
C LEU A 120 2.18 -8.90 0.85
N THR A 121 2.42 -7.82 1.60
CA THR A 121 2.46 -7.83 3.06
C THR A 121 1.98 -6.50 3.61
N HIS A 122 1.30 -6.48 4.77
CA HIS A 122 0.94 -5.20 5.40
C HIS A 122 2.15 -4.52 6.03
N LEU A 123 3.03 -5.27 6.72
CA LEU A 123 4.27 -4.72 7.29
C LEU A 123 5.40 -4.71 6.24
N PRO A 124 6.24 -3.66 6.22
CA PRO A 124 7.49 -3.67 5.47
C PRO A 124 8.41 -4.80 5.88
N LEU A 125 9.27 -5.20 4.94
CA LEU A 125 10.41 -6.03 5.26
C LEU A 125 11.38 -5.25 6.17
N TYR A 126 12.30 -5.96 6.81
CA TYR A 126 13.23 -5.40 7.78
C TYR A 126 13.96 -4.17 7.23
N ARG A 127 13.89 -3.07 7.99
CA ARG A 127 14.65 -1.83 7.82
C ARG A 127 14.70 -1.08 9.13
N GLU A 128 15.78 -0.33 9.35
CA GLU A 128 15.95 0.45 10.58
C GLU A 128 15.09 1.72 10.59
N ASP A 129 14.98 2.39 9.45
CA ASP A 129 14.17 3.59 9.25
C ASP A 129 13.94 3.82 7.74
N GLU A 130 13.43 4.99 7.37
CA GLU A 130 13.15 5.38 5.98
C GLU A 130 14.40 5.92 5.22
N SER A 131 15.60 5.91 5.82
CA SER A 131 16.81 6.41 5.15
C SER A 131 17.24 5.54 3.97
N VAL A 132 16.76 4.30 3.91
CA VAL A 132 17.00 3.34 2.81
C VAL A 132 16.13 3.62 1.57
N CYS A 133 15.21 4.56 1.64
CA CYS A 133 14.30 4.88 0.53
C CYS A 133 14.99 5.73 -0.53
N GLY A 134 14.77 5.40 -1.80
CA GLY A 134 15.33 6.14 -2.93
C GLY A 134 14.81 7.58 -3.05
N SER A 135 13.66 7.87 -2.44
CA SER A 135 13.08 9.22 -2.35
C SER A 135 12.61 9.48 -0.93
N LEU A 136 12.92 10.66 -0.40
CA LEU A 136 12.42 11.09 0.90
C LEU A 136 10.95 11.53 0.78
N ASP A 137 10.05 10.71 1.30
CA ASP A 137 8.64 11.06 1.45
C ASP A 137 8.36 11.55 2.89
N ILE A 138 8.12 12.86 3.02
CA ILE A 138 7.80 13.50 4.29
C ILE A 138 6.28 13.62 4.39
N PRO A 139 5.61 12.87 5.28
CA PRO A 139 4.18 13.05 5.50
C PRO A 139 3.90 14.39 6.14
N ILE A 140 3.03 15.14 5.49
CA ILE A 140 2.53 16.43 5.96
C ILE A 140 1.18 16.18 6.62
N CYS A 141 1.01 16.63 7.86
CA CYS A 141 -0.28 16.56 8.53
C CYS A 141 -1.24 17.58 7.92
N ALA A 142 -2.52 17.24 7.85
CA ALA A 142 -3.53 18.25 7.64
C ALA A 142 -3.51 19.25 8.83
N PRO A 143 -3.80 20.55 8.60
CA PRO A 143 -3.72 21.57 9.65
C PRO A 143 -4.61 21.30 10.88
N TRP A 144 -5.59 20.42 10.76
CA TRP A 144 -6.68 20.21 11.72
C TRP A 144 -6.52 18.95 12.57
N HIS A 145 -5.59 18.04 12.25
CA HIS A 145 -5.41 16.77 12.99
C HIS A 145 -3.94 16.29 12.96
N GLU A 146 -3.43 15.91 14.14
CA GLU A 146 -2.26 15.04 14.32
C GLU A 146 -2.75 13.82 15.07
N VAL A 147 -2.81 12.64 14.44
CA VAL A 147 -3.35 11.51 15.21
C VAL A 147 -2.61 10.20 15.01
N GLU A 148 -2.12 9.83 13.83
CA GLU A 148 -1.37 8.57 13.65
C GLU A 148 -0.46 8.67 12.42
N GLY A 149 0.86 8.46 12.53
CA GLY A 149 1.77 8.39 11.36
C GLY A 149 3.02 9.27 11.40
N GLY A 150 3.26 10.00 12.50
CA GLY A 150 4.48 10.80 12.66
C GLY A 150 4.66 11.88 11.58
N CYS A 151 3.55 12.41 11.07
CA CYS A 151 3.54 13.50 10.10
C CYS A 151 4.04 14.81 10.70
N ILE A 152 4.56 15.71 9.86
CA ILE A 152 5.06 17.02 10.28
C ILE A 152 3.98 18.06 10.00
N HIS A 153 3.73 18.93 10.98
CA HIS A 153 2.90 20.11 10.77
C HIS A 153 3.50 21.06 9.74
N LEU A 154 2.63 21.62 8.90
CA LEU A 154 3.01 22.55 7.82
C LEU A 154 3.80 23.77 8.35
N LEU A 155 3.47 24.24 9.56
CA LEU A 155 4.14 25.35 10.24
C LEU A 155 5.51 24.97 10.84
N GLU A 156 5.76 23.69 11.09
CA GLU A 156 7.05 23.20 11.59
C GLU A 156 8.07 22.97 10.47
N LEU A 157 7.64 22.77 9.22
CA LEU A 157 8.52 22.65 8.06
C LEU A 157 9.45 23.87 7.93
N SER A 158 8.94 25.07 8.23
CA SER A 158 9.73 26.31 8.22
C SER A 158 10.75 26.39 9.36
N LYS A 159 10.49 25.75 10.51
CA LYS A 159 11.39 25.77 11.70
C LYS A 159 12.45 24.68 11.65
N LYS A 160 12.17 23.57 10.96
CA LYS A 160 13.08 22.42 10.78
C LYS A 160 13.92 22.47 9.50
N SER A 161 13.90 23.59 8.75
CA SER A 161 14.68 23.72 7.50
C SER A 161 16.21 23.67 7.68
N SER A 162 16.72 23.58 8.91
CA SER A 162 18.14 23.29 9.22
C SER A 162 18.47 21.78 9.36
N GLY A 163 17.95 20.95 8.44
CA GLY A 163 18.64 19.71 8.06
C GLY A 163 18.47 18.45 8.91
N HIS A 164 17.55 18.39 9.89
CA HIS A 164 17.33 17.16 10.66
C HIS A 164 15.84 16.84 10.82
N TYR A 165 15.29 16.14 9.82
CA TYR A 165 14.14 15.27 10.09
C TYR A 165 14.59 14.23 11.13
N LYS A 166 13.95 14.21 12.31
CA LYS A 166 14.30 13.27 13.38
C LYS A 166 13.99 11.85 12.88
N ARG A 167 15.04 11.10 12.53
CA ARG A 167 14.94 9.69 12.14
C ARG A 167 14.19 8.94 13.24
N GLN A 168 13.07 8.34 12.87
CA GLN A 168 12.33 7.47 13.77
C GLN A 168 12.75 6.05 13.45
N ASN A 169 13.44 5.43 14.40
CA ASN A 169 13.81 4.03 14.27
C ASN A 169 12.56 3.16 14.37
N TYR A 170 12.47 2.20 13.46
CA TYR A 170 11.41 1.24 13.40
C TYR A 170 11.53 0.21 14.51
N ARG A 171 10.40 -0.06 15.16
CA ARG A 171 10.27 -1.12 16.15
C ARG A 171 10.05 -2.44 15.43
N LYS A 172 10.91 -3.39 15.73
CA LYS A 172 10.81 -4.77 15.26
C LYS A 172 9.44 -5.36 15.61
N ASN A 173 8.85 -6.07 14.64
CA ASN A 173 7.56 -6.77 14.73
C ASN A 173 6.34 -5.87 14.98
N ILE A 174 6.52 -4.56 14.96
CA ILE A 174 5.43 -3.59 15.04
C ILE A 174 5.44 -2.75 13.76
N ASP A 175 6.55 -2.04 13.51
CA ASP A 175 6.68 -1.15 12.35
C ASP A 175 7.22 -1.88 11.11
N MET A 176 7.86 -3.04 11.29
CA MET A 176 8.44 -3.90 10.24
C MET A 176 8.59 -5.36 10.70
N LEU A 177 8.75 -6.28 9.75
CA LEU A 177 9.07 -7.69 10.02
C LEU A 177 10.52 -7.87 10.50
N SER A 178 10.76 -8.89 11.33
CA SER A 178 12.11 -9.24 11.77
C SER A 178 13.08 -9.50 10.60
N LEU A 179 14.38 -9.27 10.83
CA LEU A 179 15.43 -9.59 9.86
C LEU A 179 15.40 -11.08 9.48
N ASN A 180 15.15 -11.96 10.46
CA ASN A 180 15.09 -13.40 10.23
C ASN A 180 13.91 -13.77 9.32
N THR A 181 12.71 -13.24 9.61
CA THR A 181 11.53 -13.44 8.76
C THR A 181 11.75 -12.87 7.37
N THR A 182 12.33 -11.67 7.27
CA THR A 182 12.64 -11.03 5.98
C THR A 182 13.56 -11.90 5.13
N ASN A 183 14.68 -12.36 5.70
CA ASN A 183 15.63 -13.20 5.00
C ASN A 183 15.02 -14.55 4.59
N TYR A 184 14.19 -15.13 5.47
CA TYR A 184 13.44 -16.35 5.18
C TYR A 184 12.51 -16.17 3.97
N LEU A 185 11.66 -15.14 3.97
CA LEU A 185 10.72 -14.86 2.88
C LEU A 185 11.43 -14.61 1.55
N LEU A 186 12.50 -13.81 1.55
CA LEU A 186 13.28 -13.52 0.35
C LEU A 186 13.97 -14.78 -0.19
N SER A 187 14.48 -15.64 0.68
CA SER A 187 15.15 -16.88 0.27
C SER A 187 14.17 -17.95 -0.22
N ALA A 188 13.02 -18.07 0.45
CA ALA A 188 12.01 -19.09 0.16
C ALA A 188 11.23 -18.76 -1.12
N LEU A 189 10.77 -17.52 -1.26
CA LEU A 189 9.88 -17.12 -2.35
C LEU A 189 10.62 -16.46 -3.52
N LYS A 190 11.82 -15.89 -3.30
CA LYS A 190 12.59 -15.14 -4.32
C LYS A 190 11.72 -14.16 -5.14
N PRO A 191 10.98 -13.26 -4.47
CA PRO A 191 9.96 -12.46 -5.14
C PRO A 191 10.55 -11.50 -6.18
N ARG A 192 9.82 -11.27 -7.27
CA ARG A 192 10.18 -10.27 -8.30
C ARG A 192 9.92 -8.83 -7.86
N LEU A 193 8.94 -8.67 -6.97
CA LEU A 193 8.48 -7.40 -6.40
C LEU A 193 7.88 -7.66 -5.02
N VAL A 194 8.16 -6.78 -4.07
CA VAL A 194 7.51 -6.77 -2.76
C VAL A 194 6.69 -5.49 -2.64
N LEU A 195 5.39 -5.63 -2.36
CA LEU A 195 4.52 -4.50 -2.03
C LEU A 195 4.15 -4.55 -0.55
N SER A 196 4.54 -3.51 0.18
CA SER A 196 4.30 -3.37 1.62
C SER A 196 3.47 -2.12 1.96
N ALA A 197 2.99 -1.99 3.20
CA ALA A 197 2.20 -0.84 3.66
C ALA A 197 2.61 -0.40 5.08
N HIS A 198 1.63 -0.09 5.94
CA HIS A 198 1.78 0.24 7.37
C HIS A 198 2.51 1.56 7.71
N ALA A 199 3.62 1.90 7.04
CA ALA A 199 4.41 3.11 7.33
C ALA A 199 3.67 4.42 7.05
N HIS A 200 2.55 4.36 6.31
CA HIS A 200 1.81 5.51 5.78
C HIS A 200 2.69 6.44 4.91
N ARG A 201 3.82 5.96 4.41
CA ARG A 201 4.74 6.70 3.56
C ARG A 201 5.09 5.88 2.34
N PHE A 202 5.29 6.58 1.24
CA PHE A 202 5.88 5.97 0.07
C PHE A 202 7.36 5.74 0.31
N CYS A 203 7.80 4.51 0.08
CA CYS A 203 9.21 4.19 0.03
C CYS A 203 9.43 3.21 -1.12
N SER A 204 10.45 3.47 -1.93
CA SER A 204 10.93 2.52 -2.92
C SER A 204 12.40 2.25 -2.63
N ARG A 205 12.75 0.99 -2.42
CA ARG A 205 14.14 0.56 -2.19
C ARG A 205 14.47 -0.69 -2.99
N LEU A 206 15.75 -0.86 -3.30
CA LEU A 206 16.29 -2.07 -3.89
C LEU A 206 16.94 -2.90 -2.77
N LEU A 207 16.55 -4.16 -2.65
CA LEU A 207 17.12 -5.09 -1.68
C LEU A 207 18.40 -5.72 -2.26
N ASP A 208 19.27 -6.25 -1.39
CA ASP A 208 20.52 -6.92 -1.81
C ASP A 208 20.29 -8.12 -2.74
N THR A 209 19.08 -8.70 -2.71
CA THR A 209 18.66 -9.78 -3.62
C THR A 209 18.36 -9.30 -5.05
N GLY A 210 18.40 -7.99 -5.31
CA GLY A 210 17.94 -7.38 -6.55
C GLY A 210 16.42 -7.17 -6.61
N THR A 211 15.67 -7.61 -5.60
CA THR A 211 14.22 -7.41 -5.53
C THR A 211 13.91 -5.97 -5.10
N ARG A 212 12.97 -5.32 -5.80
CA ARG A 212 12.44 -4.02 -5.38
C ARG A 212 11.36 -4.22 -4.32
N GLU A 213 11.47 -3.48 -3.21
CA GLU A 213 10.36 -3.30 -2.27
C GLU A 213 9.78 -1.90 -2.44
N VAL A 214 8.45 -1.84 -2.56
CA VAL A 214 7.71 -0.59 -2.59
C VAL A 214 6.66 -0.59 -1.48
N THR A 215 6.81 0.33 -0.53
CA THR A 215 5.83 0.61 0.51
C THR A 215 4.82 1.63 -0.01
N VAL A 216 3.53 1.30 0.01
CA VAL A 216 2.44 2.22 -0.33
C VAL A 216 2.04 3.07 0.89
N SER A 217 1.71 4.33 0.64
CA SER A 217 1.16 5.23 1.67
C SER A 217 -0.32 4.91 1.96
N THR A 218 -0.90 5.62 2.93
CA THR A 218 -2.34 5.52 3.23
C THR A 218 -3.18 6.08 2.08
N PHE A 219 -4.36 5.47 1.85
CA PHE A 219 -5.36 5.96 0.91
C PHE A 219 -6.33 6.97 1.54
N THR A 220 -6.20 7.27 2.84
CA THR A 220 -7.13 8.12 3.58
C THR A 220 -6.46 9.37 4.14
N TRP A 221 -7.24 10.44 4.33
CA TRP A 221 -6.76 11.66 4.98
C TRP A 221 -6.49 11.52 6.48
N ARG A 222 -6.84 10.37 7.10
CA ARG A 222 -6.64 10.14 8.55
C ARG A 222 -5.20 10.35 8.99
N ASN A 223 -4.24 9.95 8.17
CA ASN A 223 -2.83 9.95 8.55
C ASN A 223 -2.00 11.03 7.83
N ARG A 224 -2.51 11.59 6.72
CA ARG A 224 -1.78 12.51 5.83
C ARG A 224 -2.70 13.44 5.07
N ASP A 225 -2.22 14.65 4.80
CA ASP A 225 -2.90 15.60 3.93
C ASP A 225 -2.93 15.12 2.47
N ASP A 226 -1.93 14.34 2.02
CA ASP A 226 -1.68 13.93 0.63
C ASP A 226 -1.75 12.40 0.41
N PRO A 227 -2.91 11.74 0.60
CA PRO A 227 -3.01 10.30 0.46
C PRO A 227 -2.70 9.85 -0.98
N SER A 228 -2.23 8.62 -1.12
CA SER A 228 -1.84 8.07 -2.42
C SER A 228 -2.12 6.58 -2.54
N PHE A 229 -2.13 6.12 -3.78
CA PHE A 229 -2.19 4.70 -4.14
C PHE A 229 -1.11 4.38 -5.16
N LEU A 230 -0.81 3.10 -5.34
CA LEU A 230 0.09 2.63 -6.39
C LEU A 230 -0.70 2.07 -7.57
N LEU A 231 -0.27 2.43 -8.76
CA LEU A 231 -0.61 1.74 -9.99
C LEU A 231 0.60 0.90 -10.41
N VAL A 232 0.39 -0.41 -10.53
CA VAL A 232 1.43 -1.35 -10.99
C VAL A 232 0.99 -1.93 -12.32
N GLN A 233 1.85 -1.79 -13.33
CA GLN A 233 1.63 -2.36 -14.65
C GLN A 233 2.67 -3.45 -14.89
N PHE A 234 2.20 -4.64 -15.22
CA PHE A 234 3.07 -5.75 -15.62
C PHE A 234 3.01 -5.95 -17.13
N TYR A 235 4.16 -6.23 -17.72
CA TYR A 235 4.32 -6.48 -19.14
C TYR A 235 4.52 -7.98 -19.41
N LYS A 236 4.39 -8.37 -20.69
CA LYS A 236 4.46 -9.79 -21.10
C LYS A 236 5.82 -10.42 -20.90
N ASP A 237 6.88 -9.61 -20.94
CA ASP A 237 8.25 -10.02 -20.70
C ASP A 237 8.57 -10.19 -19.21
N GLY A 238 7.59 -10.00 -18.31
CA GLY A 238 7.79 -10.13 -16.87
C GLY A 238 8.27 -8.84 -16.19
N SER A 239 8.65 -7.82 -16.97
CA SER A 239 8.97 -6.49 -16.46
C SER A 239 7.74 -5.78 -15.90
N TYR A 240 7.97 -4.76 -15.08
CA TYR A 240 6.90 -3.99 -14.45
C TYR A 240 7.26 -2.53 -14.23
N ASP A 241 6.24 -1.68 -14.28
CA ASP A 241 6.31 -0.27 -13.92
C ASP A 241 5.41 0.02 -12.72
N ILE A 242 5.85 0.96 -11.89
CA ILE A 242 5.13 1.39 -10.68
C ILE A 242 5.02 2.89 -10.69
N GLN A 243 3.80 3.38 -10.53
CA GLN A 243 3.50 4.80 -10.40
C GLN A 243 2.76 5.07 -9.09
N GLN A 244 3.26 6.02 -8.31
CA GLN A 244 2.51 6.59 -7.19
C GLN A 244 1.56 7.66 -7.72
N CYS A 245 0.29 7.54 -7.35
CA CYS A 245 -0.77 8.47 -7.72
C CYS A 245 -1.35 9.11 -6.47
N PHE A 246 -1.45 10.44 -6.46
CA PHE A 246 -1.98 11.20 -5.33
C PHE A 246 -3.47 11.47 -5.49
N LEU A 247 -4.19 11.40 -4.38
CA LEU A 247 -5.54 11.94 -4.26
C LEU A 247 -5.48 13.45 -3.98
N VAL A 248 -6.63 14.11 -4.06
CA VAL A 248 -6.76 15.52 -3.67
C VAL A 248 -6.41 15.67 -2.20
N ARG A 249 -5.71 16.75 -1.84
CA ARG A 249 -5.33 17.01 -0.46
C ARG A 249 -6.52 17.34 0.44
N GLU A 250 -6.50 16.90 1.70
CA GLU A 250 -7.57 17.19 2.67
C GLU A 250 -7.76 18.70 2.82
N SER A 251 -6.64 19.42 2.96
CA SER A 251 -6.58 20.87 3.05
C SER A 251 -7.29 21.56 1.87
N VAL A 252 -7.08 21.07 0.64
CA VAL A 252 -7.74 21.60 -0.55
C VAL A 252 -9.25 21.33 -0.51
N VAL A 253 -9.66 20.12 -0.12
CA VAL A 253 -11.08 19.77 0.02
C VAL A 253 -11.76 20.67 1.05
N VAL A 254 -11.17 20.82 2.24
CA VAL A 254 -11.71 21.67 3.31
C VAL A 254 -11.81 23.13 2.87
N LEU A 255 -10.75 23.68 2.25
CA LEU A 255 -10.76 25.06 1.75
C LEU A 255 -11.89 25.28 0.73
N LEU A 256 -12.09 24.35 -0.21
CA LEU A 256 -13.18 24.44 -1.17
C LEU A 256 -14.55 24.48 -0.49
N HIS A 257 -14.77 23.65 0.53
CA HIS A 257 -16.03 23.64 1.29
C HIS A 257 -16.24 24.93 2.09
N LEU A 258 -15.18 25.49 2.68
CA LEU A 258 -15.23 26.78 3.36
C LEU A 258 -15.60 27.92 2.39
N PHE A 259 -14.97 27.97 1.22
CA PHE A 259 -15.29 28.96 0.20
C PHE A 259 -16.75 28.83 -0.29
N GLN A 260 -17.23 27.61 -0.52
CA GLN A 260 -18.61 27.35 -0.90
C GLN A 260 -19.59 27.80 0.21
N GLY A 261 -19.29 27.50 1.48
CA GLY A 261 -20.09 27.91 2.62
C GLY A 261 -20.17 29.44 2.77
N ILE A 262 -19.03 30.13 2.63
CA ILE A 262 -18.98 31.60 2.66
C ILE A 262 -19.80 32.19 1.51
N LEU A 263 -19.65 31.67 0.30
CA LEU A 263 -20.41 32.14 -0.86
C LEU A 263 -21.91 31.96 -0.65
N LEU A 264 -22.35 30.79 -0.16
CA LEU A 264 -23.76 30.53 0.13
C LEU A 264 -24.29 31.47 1.21
N PHE A 265 -23.52 31.68 2.29
CA PHE A 265 -23.89 32.61 3.36
C PHE A 265 -24.07 34.04 2.83
N VAL A 266 -23.13 34.51 2.01
CA VAL A 266 -23.19 35.82 1.35
C VAL A 266 -24.45 35.94 0.48
N LEU A 267 -24.75 34.93 -0.35
CA LEU A 267 -25.95 34.92 -1.19
C LEU A 267 -27.25 34.95 -0.37
N LEU A 268 -27.31 34.21 0.75
CA LEU A 268 -28.47 34.22 1.66
C LEU A 268 -28.66 35.59 2.32
N VAL A 269 -27.58 36.25 2.76
CA VAL A 269 -27.64 37.59 3.36
C VAL A 269 -28.08 38.63 2.33
N PHE A 270 -27.49 38.63 1.13
CA PHE A 270 -27.88 39.56 0.06
C PHE A 270 -29.31 39.30 -0.44
N GLY A 271 -29.70 38.04 -0.62
CA GLY A 271 -31.05 37.64 -1.00
C GLY A 271 -32.08 38.05 0.06
N GLY A 272 -31.80 37.76 1.33
CA GLY A 272 -32.63 38.15 2.47
C GLY A 272 -32.79 39.68 2.57
N HIS A 273 -31.70 40.43 2.42
CA HIS A 273 -31.74 41.89 2.41
C HIS A 273 -32.54 42.45 1.24
N ARG A 274 -32.44 41.86 0.04
CA ARG A 274 -33.23 42.26 -1.14
C ARG A 274 -34.72 41.97 -0.93
N CYS A 275 -35.08 40.78 -0.43
CA CYS A 275 -36.45 40.42 -0.08
C CYS A 275 -37.04 41.34 1.00
N TRP A 276 -36.24 41.68 2.02
CA TRP A 276 -36.65 42.63 3.07
C TRP A 276 -36.92 44.03 2.50
N LYS A 277 -36.03 44.56 1.64
CA LYS A 277 -36.23 45.83 0.95
C LYS A 277 -37.50 45.82 0.10
N LEU A 278 -37.74 44.78 -0.69
CA LEU A 278 -38.95 44.63 -1.52
C LEU A 278 -40.22 44.60 -0.65
N ARG A 279 -40.21 43.84 0.45
CA ARG A 279 -41.35 43.78 1.38
C ARG A 279 -41.63 45.11 2.07
N LYS A 280 -40.58 45.87 2.43
CA LYS A 280 -40.71 47.21 3.00
C LYS A 280 -41.29 48.21 2.00
N SER A 281 -40.84 48.17 0.73
CA SER A 281 -41.36 49.00 -0.35
C SER A 281 -42.84 48.70 -0.65
N ASN A 282 -43.23 47.43 -0.75
CA ASN A 282 -44.64 47.06 -0.96
C ASN A 282 -45.55 47.48 0.22
N LYS A 283 -45.06 47.43 1.46
CA LYS A 283 -45.80 47.93 2.64
C LYS A 283 -46.01 49.44 2.64
N LEU A 284 -45.10 50.21 2.03
CA LEU A 284 -45.24 51.66 1.91
C LEU A 284 -46.27 52.05 0.83
N HIS A 285 -46.30 51.33 -0.30
CA HIS A 285 -47.29 51.55 -1.37
C HIS A 285 -48.72 51.20 -0.97
N LEU A 286 -48.94 50.24 -0.08
CA LEU A 286 -50.28 49.89 0.42
C LEU A 286 -50.85 50.87 1.46
N LYS A 287 -50.07 51.87 1.88
CA LYS A 287 -50.46 52.88 2.89
C LYS A 287 -50.68 54.29 2.34
N SER A 288 -50.46 54.52 1.04
CA SER A 288 -50.81 55.77 0.34
C SER A 288 -52.07 55.58 -0.48
#